data_AF-F2LB39-F1
#
_entry.id   AF-F2LB39-F1
#
_cell.length_a   1.000
_cell.length_b   1.000
_cell.length_c   1.000
_cell.angle_alpha   90.00
_cell.angle_beta   90.00
_cell.angle_gamma   90.00
#
_symmetry.space_group_name_H-M   'P 1'
#
loop_
_entity.id
_entity.type
_entity.pdbx_description
1 polymer ?
#
loop_
_entity_poly.entity_id
_entity_poly.type
_entity_poly.pdbx_seq_one_letter_code
_entity_poly.pdbx_strand_id
1 'polypeptide(L)'
;MLNSIHTGFAKHILGISIATALAACGGGGDSGPTTPPTSGGGTSATQPTAAISGKAMDGYLAGATVCLDLNNNGICDAGEPTAVTAAAGQFSVPYSGDATGKALLVQVTPATKDLSRPAGFEFPAAFTLSQVVQSAGAQVVSPLTTLVTAQMQTGLSHAQALAAVQSLVGGQVDPNADYLANKDTSTQALAQAVVDKLGIFATNGTVDSATLRNALNAMVAKGSVSSVTSQDVAAQATKPVYQFADASQILAQPTYSFVDYLISFFGGFNPTPGSTNQALVRNVRQITGGALQTTEQENLPVGSATWSDVPLGAYNGGKYDGLSGEYVLKADGTWSSLISETQRLVPLPLSNAGATLSGTDPLSGIGFSYEARSVDLSGQPLAIAAPAASSFYDFAHASQLTGTSFPSGTVAYLGIQTYAADRIVLPVSIPMCDNATIESGLVCGAAPAYSDGDTIVMTSGAPNATYASIQQAIGINLQGSNVGLNSIQLSADHSATIDTVAATWTVYSANPDVLVLDVAPGDIDALASTNARLQPLILGAKLVIALRQGHLQTGWLYPSTFADKSIQFSTALPASLLSALNAVIATPR
;
A
#
# COMPACT_ATOMS: atom_id res chain seq x y z
N MET A 1 13.17 -59.02 -27.68
CA MET A 1 12.45 -59.93 -28.59
C MET A 1 10.98 -59.95 -28.17
N LEU A 2 10.09 -59.66 -29.12
CA LEU A 2 8.61 -59.74 -29.10
C LEU A 2 7.89 -58.84 -28.07
N ASN A 3 6.85 -58.05 -28.37
CA ASN A 3 5.97 -57.98 -29.53
C ASN A 3 5.36 -56.56 -29.68
N SER A 4 5.04 -56.22 -30.92
CA SER A 4 4.27 -55.05 -31.38
C SER A 4 2.76 -55.24 -31.21
N ILE A 5 1.97 -54.16 -31.14
CA ILE A 5 0.87 -53.81 -32.09
C ILE A 5 0.10 -52.56 -31.61
N HIS A 6 -0.23 -51.70 -32.60
CA HIS A 6 -0.84 -50.37 -32.55
C HIS A 6 -2.39 -50.32 -32.51
N THR A 7 -2.90 -49.09 -32.31
CA THR A 7 -4.18 -48.45 -32.75
C THR A 7 -5.41 -48.64 -31.83
N GLY A 8 -6.32 -47.69 -31.61
CA GLY A 8 -6.56 -46.35 -32.18
C GLY A 8 -7.79 -45.66 -31.53
N PHE A 9 -7.99 -44.39 -31.91
CA PHE A 9 -8.99 -43.38 -31.54
C PHE A 9 -10.46 -43.80 -31.24
N ALA A 10 -11.10 -43.08 -30.29
CA ALA A 10 -12.49 -42.61 -30.42
C ALA A 10 -12.80 -41.40 -29.50
N LYS A 11 -13.28 -40.30 -30.10
CA LYS A 11 -13.91 -39.12 -29.44
C LYS A 11 -15.37 -39.44 -29.14
N HIS A 12 -15.89 -39.20 -27.94
CA HIS A 12 -17.33 -39.13 -27.68
C HIS A 12 -17.71 -37.84 -26.94
N ILE A 13 -18.60 -37.11 -27.60
CA ILE A 13 -19.38 -35.96 -27.12
C ILE A 13 -20.53 -36.49 -26.26
N LEU A 14 -20.82 -35.86 -25.12
CA LEU A 14 -22.10 -36.02 -24.45
C LEU A 14 -22.59 -34.65 -23.97
N GLY A 15 -23.66 -34.15 -24.60
CA GLY A 15 -24.48 -33.06 -24.11
C GLY A 15 -25.76 -33.61 -23.50
N ILE A 16 -26.20 -33.04 -22.38
CA ILE A 16 -27.56 -33.20 -21.86
C ILE A 16 -28.03 -31.85 -21.30
N SER A 17 -29.12 -31.37 -21.90
CA SER A 17 -29.94 -30.23 -21.48
C SER A 17 -30.80 -30.60 -20.26
N ILE A 18 -31.05 -29.67 -19.34
CA ILE A 18 -32.12 -29.78 -18.33
C ILE A 18 -32.99 -28.53 -18.41
N ALA A 19 -34.29 -28.78 -18.64
CA ALA A 19 -35.34 -27.81 -18.78
C ALA A 19 -35.88 -27.31 -17.44
N THR A 20 -36.43 -26.10 -17.49
CA THR A 20 -37.16 -25.36 -16.47
C THR A 20 -38.46 -26.06 -16.02
N ALA A 21 -38.79 -25.94 -14.74
CA ALA A 21 -40.13 -26.17 -14.20
C ALA A 21 -40.58 -24.95 -13.40
N LEU A 22 -41.56 -24.24 -13.96
CA LEU A 22 -42.29 -23.13 -13.36
C LEU A 22 -43.50 -23.73 -12.63
N ALA A 23 -43.67 -23.43 -11.33
CA ALA A 23 -44.89 -23.74 -10.58
C ALA A 23 -45.74 -22.47 -10.44
N ALA A 24 -47.03 -22.61 -10.75
CA ALA A 24 -48.08 -21.60 -10.75
C ALA A 24 -48.62 -21.28 -9.35
N CYS A 25 -49.29 -20.12 -9.18
CA CYS A 25 -50.74 -20.04 -8.86
C CYS A 25 -51.24 -18.60 -8.69
N GLY A 26 -52.43 -18.32 -9.25
CA GLY A 26 -53.34 -17.21 -8.90
C GLY A 26 -53.44 -16.10 -9.96
N GLY A 27 -54.54 -15.84 -10.66
CA GLY A 27 -55.93 -16.30 -10.58
C GLY A 27 -56.87 -15.12 -10.81
N GLY A 28 -57.83 -15.25 -11.74
CA GLY A 28 -59.01 -14.36 -11.88
C GLY A 28 -59.17 -13.71 -13.26
N GLY A 29 -60.17 -14.15 -14.03
CA GLY A 29 -60.57 -13.55 -15.31
C GLY A 29 -62.01 -13.03 -15.26
N ASP A 30 -62.37 -12.19 -16.23
CA ASP A 30 -63.74 -11.96 -16.72
C ASP A 30 -63.73 -11.34 -18.13
N SER A 31 -64.79 -11.57 -18.89
CA SER A 31 -64.85 -11.49 -20.38
C SER A 31 -65.73 -10.35 -20.93
N GLY A 32 -65.14 -9.48 -21.78
CA GLY A 32 -65.71 -8.69 -22.93
C GLY A 32 -66.94 -7.74 -22.76
N PRO A 33 -67.33 -6.92 -23.77
CA PRO A 33 -66.64 -6.48 -25.01
C PRO A 33 -66.79 -4.94 -25.37
N THR A 34 -66.12 -4.52 -26.47
CA THR A 34 -66.36 -3.34 -27.38
C THR A 34 -65.98 -1.86 -27.04
N THR A 35 -64.91 -1.37 -27.71
CA THR A 35 -64.65 -0.03 -28.39
C THR A 35 -64.63 1.32 -27.63
N PRO A 36 -63.99 2.43 -28.12
CA PRO A 36 -62.77 2.67 -28.94
C PRO A 36 -61.81 3.74 -28.27
N PRO A 37 -60.76 4.33 -28.92
CA PRO A 37 -59.47 4.62 -28.29
C PRO A 37 -59.39 5.95 -27.52
N THR A 38 -58.55 6.00 -26.49
CA THR A 38 -58.05 7.27 -25.91
C THR A 38 -56.53 7.24 -25.81
N SER A 39 -55.94 8.19 -26.52
CA SER A 39 -54.56 8.67 -26.44
C SER A 39 -54.08 8.86 -25.00
N GLY A 40 -52.96 8.21 -24.66
CA GLY A 40 -52.19 8.46 -23.46
C GLY A 40 -50.73 8.12 -23.72
N GLY A 41 -49.94 9.12 -24.11
CA GLY A 41 -48.50 9.01 -24.24
C GLY A 41 -47.87 8.73 -22.89
N GLY A 42 -47.57 7.46 -22.61
CA GLY A 42 -46.70 7.07 -21.53
C GLY A 42 -45.26 7.16 -22.01
N THR A 43 -44.61 8.29 -21.71
CA THR A 43 -43.14 8.34 -21.68
C THR A 43 -42.69 7.29 -20.69
N SER A 44 -42.18 6.17 -21.20
CA SER A 44 -41.39 5.23 -20.42
C SER A 44 -40.22 6.03 -19.84
N ALA A 45 -40.28 6.33 -18.54
CA ALA A 45 -39.18 6.96 -17.84
C ALA A 45 -38.03 5.96 -17.85
N THR A 46 -37.05 6.18 -18.73
CA THR A 46 -35.79 5.46 -18.75
C THR A 46 -35.18 5.60 -17.35
N GLN A 47 -35.03 4.48 -16.65
CA GLN A 47 -34.34 4.46 -15.36
C GLN A 47 -32.95 5.11 -15.54
N PRO A 48 -32.52 6.04 -14.67
CA PRO A 48 -31.22 6.69 -14.83
C PRO A 48 -30.13 5.62 -14.81
N THR A 49 -29.38 5.50 -15.91
CA THR A 49 -28.14 4.72 -15.93
C THR A 49 -27.22 5.32 -14.87
N ALA A 50 -26.67 4.48 -13.98
CA ALA A 50 -25.65 4.91 -13.02
C ALA A 50 -24.49 5.59 -13.77
N ALA A 51 -23.93 6.65 -13.19
CA ALA A 51 -22.91 7.46 -13.84
C ALA A 51 -21.89 8.02 -12.83
N ILE A 52 -20.65 8.12 -13.27
CA ILE A 52 -19.57 8.78 -12.54
C ILE A 52 -19.57 10.24 -12.95
N SER A 53 -19.82 11.13 -12.00
CA SER A 53 -19.94 12.57 -12.28
C SER A 53 -18.86 13.37 -11.57
N GLY A 54 -18.43 14.46 -12.20
CA GLY A 54 -17.34 15.27 -11.70
C GLY A 54 -17.12 16.54 -12.49
N LYS A 55 -15.95 17.17 -12.29
CA LYS A 55 -15.52 18.36 -13.01
C LYS A 55 -14.10 18.22 -13.55
N ALA A 56 -13.86 18.79 -14.73
CA ALA A 56 -12.53 18.93 -15.32
C ALA A 56 -12.06 20.40 -15.24
N MET A 57 -10.84 20.64 -14.74
CA MET A 57 -10.37 21.97 -14.35
C MET A 57 -8.88 22.22 -14.64
N ASP A 58 -8.53 23.27 -15.37
CA ASP A 58 -7.35 24.14 -15.23
C ASP A 58 -7.86 25.50 -14.71
N GLY A 59 -8.58 26.26 -15.55
CA GLY A 59 -9.92 26.74 -15.20
C GLY A 59 -11.01 25.77 -15.67
N TYR A 60 -12.30 26.07 -15.56
CA TYR A 60 -13.31 25.10 -16.03
C TYR A 60 -13.12 24.76 -17.51
N LEU A 61 -12.91 23.46 -17.80
CA LEU A 61 -12.60 22.95 -19.14
C LEU A 61 -13.89 22.54 -19.85
N ALA A 62 -14.30 23.27 -20.87
CA ALA A 62 -15.47 22.98 -21.69
C ALA A 62 -15.09 22.29 -23.01
N GLY A 63 -15.88 21.27 -23.40
CA GLY A 63 -15.69 20.54 -24.65
C GLY A 63 -14.51 19.55 -24.65
N ALA A 64 -14.02 19.15 -23.48
CA ALA A 64 -13.02 18.09 -23.35
C ALA A 64 -13.70 16.71 -23.33
N THR A 65 -13.07 15.71 -23.93
CA THR A 65 -13.52 14.31 -23.82
C THR A 65 -13.05 13.76 -22.48
N VAL A 66 -13.96 13.12 -21.75
CA VAL A 66 -13.68 12.38 -20.52
C VAL A 66 -13.91 10.90 -20.78
N CYS A 67 -12.98 10.04 -20.37
CA CYS A 67 -13.17 8.60 -20.41
C CYS A 67 -12.86 7.96 -19.04
N LEU A 68 -13.55 6.86 -18.74
CA LEU A 68 -13.18 5.96 -17.65
C LEU A 68 -12.26 4.87 -18.21
N ASP A 69 -10.99 4.91 -17.83
CA ASP A 69 -9.97 3.94 -18.25
C ASP A 69 -10.22 2.60 -17.53
N LEU A 70 -10.78 1.64 -18.28
CA LEU A 70 -11.17 0.34 -17.74
C LEU A 70 -10.02 -0.66 -17.78
N ASN A 71 -9.08 -0.49 -18.70
CA ASN A 71 -7.96 -1.40 -18.91
C ASN A 71 -6.64 -0.93 -18.26
N ASN A 72 -6.65 0.26 -17.68
CA ASN A 72 -5.54 0.92 -16.97
C ASN A 72 -4.31 1.24 -17.83
N ASN A 73 -4.49 1.48 -19.13
CA ASN A 73 -3.38 1.80 -20.03
C ASN A 73 -3.08 3.31 -20.12
N GLY A 74 -3.89 4.17 -19.48
CA GLY A 74 -3.74 5.62 -19.48
C GLY A 74 -4.13 6.29 -20.80
N ILE A 75 -4.92 5.63 -21.65
CA ILE A 75 -5.37 6.09 -22.96
C ILE A 75 -6.89 5.94 -23.01
N CYS A 76 -7.60 6.94 -23.56
CA CYS A 76 -9.02 6.77 -23.86
C CYS A 76 -9.19 5.87 -25.09
N ASP A 77 -9.50 4.59 -24.87
CA ASP A 77 -9.67 3.61 -25.92
C ASP A 77 -11.08 3.58 -26.51
N ALA A 78 -11.18 3.05 -27.73
CA ALA A 78 -12.46 2.78 -28.34
C ALA A 78 -13.23 1.70 -27.54
N GLY A 79 -14.45 2.03 -27.11
CA GLY A 79 -15.31 1.13 -26.33
C GLY A 79 -15.32 1.41 -24.83
N GLU A 80 -14.47 2.29 -24.34
CA GLU A 80 -14.53 2.75 -22.96
C GLU A 80 -15.68 3.75 -22.74
N PRO A 81 -16.27 3.80 -21.53
CA PRO A 81 -17.30 4.79 -21.20
C PRO A 81 -16.75 6.22 -21.33
N THR A 82 -17.47 7.08 -22.06
CA THR A 82 -17.05 8.46 -22.30
C THR A 82 -18.16 9.48 -22.07
N ALA A 83 -17.76 10.74 -21.86
CA ALA A 83 -18.62 11.92 -21.83
C ALA A 83 -17.85 13.13 -22.40
N VAL A 84 -18.56 14.24 -22.63
CA VAL A 84 -17.94 15.53 -22.98
C VAL A 84 -18.25 16.54 -21.89
N THR A 85 -17.26 17.33 -21.50
CA THR A 85 -17.44 18.33 -20.44
C THR A 85 -18.35 19.47 -20.90
N ALA A 86 -19.29 19.85 -20.03
CA ALA A 86 -20.18 20.99 -20.20
C ALA A 86 -19.45 22.32 -19.96
N ALA A 87 -20.15 23.45 -20.13
CA ALA A 87 -19.59 24.79 -20.07
C ALA A 87 -18.80 25.08 -18.77
N ALA A 88 -19.26 24.60 -17.62
CA ALA A 88 -18.57 24.79 -16.35
C ALA A 88 -17.78 23.54 -15.92
N GLY A 89 -17.27 22.78 -16.89
CA GLY A 89 -16.39 21.63 -16.68
C GLY A 89 -17.07 20.36 -16.20
N GLN A 90 -18.39 20.36 -15.99
CA GLN A 90 -19.10 19.17 -15.51
C GLN A 90 -19.07 18.05 -16.53
N PHE A 91 -18.90 16.81 -16.07
CA PHE A 91 -19.10 15.62 -16.88
C PHE A 91 -19.93 14.58 -16.12
N SER A 92 -20.53 13.66 -16.85
CA SER A 92 -21.22 12.48 -16.31
C SER A 92 -20.99 11.30 -17.24
N VAL A 93 -20.09 10.40 -16.85
CA VAL A 93 -19.70 9.21 -17.62
C VAL A 93 -20.63 8.06 -17.25
N PRO A 94 -21.42 7.51 -18.18
CA PRO A 94 -22.37 6.43 -17.87
C PRO A 94 -21.62 5.14 -17.57
N TYR A 95 -21.70 4.66 -16.33
CA TYR A 95 -21.06 3.41 -15.90
C TYR A 95 -21.72 2.89 -14.63
N SER A 96 -22.04 1.59 -14.61
CA SER A 96 -22.77 0.93 -13.52
C SER A 96 -21.94 -0.07 -12.72
N GLY A 97 -20.66 -0.26 -13.07
CA GLY A 97 -19.74 -1.11 -12.29
C GLY A 97 -19.05 -0.34 -11.16
N ASP A 98 -18.20 -1.03 -10.40
CA ASP A 98 -17.27 -0.35 -9.49
C ASP A 98 -16.16 0.31 -10.30
N ALA A 99 -16.00 1.61 -10.08
CA ALA A 99 -14.99 2.44 -10.72
C ALA A 99 -13.86 2.82 -9.77
N THR A 100 -14.00 2.51 -8.48
CA THR A 100 -13.01 2.83 -7.46
C THR A 100 -11.63 2.29 -7.86
N GLY A 101 -10.61 3.14 -7.80
CA GLY A 101 -9.25 2.79 -8.18
C GLY A 101 -8.95 2.81 -9.70
N LYS A 102 -9.96 3.05 -10.56
CA LYS A 102 -9.76 3.26 -12.00
C LYS A 102 -9.45 4.73 -12.29
N ALA A 103 -8.83 5.01 -13.44
CA ALA A 103 -8.51 6.38 -13.83
C ALA A 103 -9.67 7.03 -14.61
N LEU A 104 -10.00 8.27 -14.28
CA LEU A 104 -10.69 9.20 -15.17
C LEU A 104 -9.64 9.98 -15.93
N LEU A 105 -9.76 10.00 -17.26
CA LEU A 105 -8.86 10.73 -18.15
C LEU A 105 -9.64 11.83 -18.86
N VAL A 106 -9.09 13.05 -18.86
CA VAL A 106 -9.64 14.20 -19.58
C VAL A 106 -8.67 14.59 -20.68
N GLN A 107 -9.09 14.39 -21.93
CA GLN A 107 -8.32 14.77 -23.11
C GLN A 107 -8.53 16.26 -23.42
N VAL A 108 -7.47 17.04 -23.22
CA VAL A 108 -7.41 18.46 -23.55
C VAL A 108 -6.78 18.63 -24.92
N THR A 109 -7.45 19.36 -25.80
CA THR A 109 -7.02 19.62 -27.19
C THR A 109 -7.09 21.12 -27.48
N PRO A 110 -6.57 21.60 -28.63
CA PRO A 110 -6.75 23.00 -29.04
C PRO A 110 -8.23 23.44 -29.12
N ALA A 111 -9.16 22.49 -29.33
CA ALA A 111 -10.59 22.77 -29.35
C ALA A 111 -11.21 22.97 -27.96
N THR A 112 -10.57 22.45 -26.90
CA THR A 112 -11.02 22.59 -25.52
C THR A 112 -10.91 24.05 -25.07
N LYS A 113 -11.94 24.55 -24.38
CA LYS A 113 -11.97 25.93 -23.88
C LYS A 113 -11.79 25.97 -22.37
N ASP A 114 -10.88 26.83 -21.92
CA ASP A 114 -10.66 27.13 -20.51
C ASP A 114 -11.30 28.49 -20.18
N LEU A 115 -12.32 28.48 -19.32
CA LEU A 115 -13.07 29.68 -18.96
C LEU A 115 -12.27 30.70 -18.13
N SER A 116 -11.11 30.33 -17.60
CA SER A 116 -10.23 31.26 -16.88
C SER A 116 -9.26 32.01 -17.79
N ARG A 117 -9.07 31.54 -19.03
CA ARG A 117 -8.16 32.13 -20.01
C ARG A 117 -8.89 33.10 -20.95
N PRO A 118 -8.18 34.04 -21.60
CA PRO A 118 -8.80 35.00 -22.51
C PRO A 118 -9.62 34.32 -23.63
N ALA A 119 -10.69 34.98 -24.06
CA ALA A 119 -11.50 34.51 -25.17
C ALA A 119 -10.65 34.28 -26.42
N GLY A 120 -10.80 33.11 -27.05
CA GLY A 120 -10.00 32.72 -28.22
C GLY A 120 -8.67 32.04 -27.88
N PHE A 121 -8.33 31.86 -26.59
CA PHE A 121 -7.21 30.99 -26.22
C PHE A 121 -7.41 29.57 -26.76
N GLU A 122 -6.33 28.99 -27.27
CA GLU A 122 -6.24 27.60 -27.68
C GLU A 122 -5.02 26.98 -26.99
N PHE A 123 -5.19 25.78 -26.44
CA PHE A 123 -4.07 25.06 -25.86
C PHE A 123 -3.04 24.77 -26.96
N PRO A 124 -1.76 25.15 -26.77
CA PRO A 124 -0.74 25.00 -27.80
C PRO A 124 -0.32 23.53 -28.02
N ALA A 125 -0.67 22.65 -27.08
CA ALA A 125 -0.45 21.22 -27.18
C ALA A 125 -1.64 20.44 -26.62
N ALA A 126 -1.91 19.27 -27.19
CA ALA A 126 -2.83 18.30 -26.61
C ALA A 126 -2.16 17.54 -25.46
N PHE A 127 -2.91 17.25 -24.40
CA PHE A 127 -2.45 16.49 -23.24
C PHE A 127 -3.64 15.82 -22.53
N THR A 128 -3.35 14.91 -21.60
CA THR A 128 -4.38 14.21 -20.82
C THR A 128 -4.20 14.50 -19.34
N LEU A 129 -5.22 15.05 -18.70
CA LEU A 129 -5.29 15.16 -17.25
C LEU A 129 -5.92 13.89 -16.67
N SER A 130 -5.59 13.57 -15.42
CA SER A 130 -6.06 12.35 -14.79
C SER A 130 -6.45 12.52 -13.33
N GLN A 131 -7.29 11.61 -12.87
CA GLN A 131 -7.59 11.39 -11.45
C GLN A 131 -7.89 9.90 -11.26
N VAL A 132 -7.48 9.33 -10.13
CA VAL A 132 -7.98 8.03 -9.69
C VAL A 132 -9.33 8.22 -9.01
N VAL A 133 -10.34 7.46 -9.45
CA VAL A 133 -11.70 7.52 -8.90
C VAL A 133 -11.67 7.09 -7.43
N GLN A 134 -12.18 7.97 -6.58
CA GLN A 134 -12.34 7.73 -5.15
C GLN A 134 -13.74 7.19 -4.85
N SER A 135 -13.87 6.33 -3.84
CA SER A 135 -15.14 5.72 -3.42
C SER A 135 -16.13 6.73 -2.81
N ALA A 136 -15.65 7.91 -2.41
CA ALA A 136 -16.44 9.00 -1.87
C ALA A 136 -15.94 10.35 -2.38
N GLY A 137 -16.82 11.36 -2.36
CA GLY A 137 -16.50 12.72 -2.78
C GLY A 137 -16.78 13.00 -4.27
N ALA A 138 -16.70 14.28 -4.62
CA ALA A 138 -16.82 14.71 -6.01
C ALA A 138 -15.55 14.35 -6.79
N GLN A 139 -15.70 13.86 -8.02
CA GLN A 139 -14.55 13.61 -8.88
C GLN A 139 -14.08 14.93 -9.50
N VAL A 140 -12.80 15.23 -9.37
CA VAL A 140 -12.14 16.44 -9.87
C VAL A 140 -10.92 16.01 -10.67
N VAL A 141 -10.95 16.25 -11.98
CA VAL A 141 -9.79 16.03 -12.85
C VAL A 141 -9.11 17.37 -13.12
N SER A 142 -7.93 17.59 -12.53
CA SER A 142 -7.17 18.83 -12.62
C SER A 142 -5.67 18.60 -12.75
N PRO A 143 -4.84 19.62 -13.03
CA PRO A 143 -3.39 19.51 -12.95
C PRO A 143 -2.89 18.95 -11.61
N LEU A 144 -3.58 19.24 -10.50
CA LEU A 144 -3.20 18.77 -9.18
C LEU A 144 -3.52 17.29 -8.96
N THR A 145 -4.69 16.82 -9.38
CA THR A 145 -5.00 15.37 -9.32
C THR A 145 -4.18 14.57 -10.32
N THR A 146 -3.75 15.22 -11.42
CA THR A 146 -2.82 14.62 -12.38
C THR A 146 -1.42 14.49 -11.77
N LEU A 147 -0.95 15.48 -11.02
CA LEU A 147 0.26 15.39 -10.20
C LEU A 147 0.15 14.23 -9.19
N VAL A 148 -0.99 14.07 -8.51
CA VAL A 148 -1.22 12.95 -7.57
C VAL A 148 -1.12 11.61 -8.31
N THR A 149 -1.76 11.49 -9.48
CA THR A 149 -1.70 10.27 -10.31
C THR A 149 -0.26 9.96 -10.73
N ALA A 150 0.50 10.97 -11.17
CA ALA A 150 1.91 10.81 -11.55
C ALA A 150 2.79 10.37 -10.37
N GLN A 151 2.54 10.91 -9.17
CA GLN A 151 3.20 10.50 -7.93
C GLN A 151 2.83 9.07 -7.52
N MET A 152 1.58 8.65 -7.69
CA MET A 152 1.21 7.24 -7.52
C MET A 152 1.99 6.35 -8.49
N GLN A 153 2.20 6.77 -9.74
CA GLN A 153 3.02 6.01 -10.70
C GLN A 153 4.51 5.90 -10.32
N THR A 154 4.98 6.59 -9.28
CA THR A 154 6.31 6.37 -8.66
C THR A 154 6.33 5.27 -7.58
N GLY A 155 5.16 4.69 -7.27
CA GLY A 155 4.99 3.66 -6.25
C GLY A 155 4.46 4.17 -4.90
N LEU A 156 4.02 5.43 -4.83
CA LEU A 156 3.39 5.99 -3.62
C LEU A 156 1.93 5.56 -3.47
N SER A 157 1.45 5.36 -2.23
CA SER A 157 0.01 5.23 -1.98
C SER A 157 -0.70 6.54 -2.34
N HIS A 158 -2.04 6.53 -2.50
CA HIS A 158 -2.79 7.76 -2.77
C HIS A 158 -2.54 8.83 -1.70
N ALA A 159 -2.55 8.46 -0.41
CA ALA A 159 -2.28 9.39 0.69
C ALA A 159 -0.85 9.96 0.65
N GLN A 160 0.15 9.14 0.35
CA GLN A 160 1.54 9.59 0.19
C GLN A 160 1.70 10.52 -1.03
N ALA A 161 1.04 10.20 -2.14
CA ALA A 161 1.05 11.03 -3.34
C ALA A 161 0.36 12.38 -3.08
N LEU A 162 -0.75 12.39 -2.33
CA LEU A 162 -1.43 13.61 -1.90
C LEU A 162 -0.49 14.50 -1.09
N ALA A 163 0.17 13.93 -0.08
CA ALA A 163 1.12 14.66 0.75
C ALA A 163 2.30 15.24 -0.06
N ALA A 164 2.85 14.48 -1.01
CA ALA A 164 3.92 14.95 -1.89
C ALA A 164 3.49 16.14 -2.76
N VAL A 165 2.26 16.10 -3.30
CA VAL A 165 1.70 17.23 -4.07
C VAL A 165 1.40 18.41 -3.17
N GLN A 166 0.87 18.19 -1.97
CA GLN A 166 0.63 19.23 -0.97
C GLN A 166 1.91 20.00 -0.61
N SER A 167 3.05 19.30 -0.50
CA SER A 167 4.34 19.95 -0.29
C SER A 167 4.75 20.87 -1.45
N LEU A 168 4.35 20.58 -2.69
CA LEU A 168 4.61 21.44 -3.85
C LEU A 168 3.67 22.66 -3.89
N VAL A 169 2.39 22.48 -3.58
CA VAL A 169 1.37 23.54 -3.76
C VAL A 169 1.22 24.47 -2.55
N GLY A 170 1.66 24.05 -1.36
CA GLY A 170 1.45 24.73 -0.09
C GLY A 170 0.62 23.85 0.84
N GLY A 171 1.26 23.30 1.88
CA GLY A 171 0.91 22.09 2.63
C GLY A 171 -0.46 21.95 3.33
N GLN A 172 -1.50 22.68 2.91
CA GLN A 172 -2.88 22.58 3.38
C GLN A 172 -3.91 22.63 2.23
N VAL A 173 -3.48 22.87 0.99
CA VAL A 173 -4.37 22.79 -0.18
C VAL A 173 -4.81 21.34 -0.38
N ASP A 174 -6.08 21.11 -0.69
CA ASP A 174 -6.57 19.79 -1.12
C ASP A 174 -6.53 19.71 -2.66
N PRO A 175 -5.65 18.87 -3.24
CA PRO A 175 -5.61 18.62 -4.69
C PRO A 175 -6.94 18.20 -5.33
N ASN A 176 -7.88 17.64 -4.55
CA ASN A 176 -9.20 17.21 -5.03
C ASN A 176 -10.27 18.29 -4.89
N ALA A 177 -9.96 19.44 -4.30
CA ALA A 177 -10.92 20.51 -4.12
C ALA A 177 -11.17 21.28 -5.42
N ASP A 178 -12.39 21.79 -5.56
CA ASP A 178 -12.74 22.77 -6.57
C ASP A 178 -12.20 24.15 -6.16
N TYR A 179 -10.92 24.39 -6.46
CA TYR A 179 -10.23 25.65 -6.16
C TYR A 179 -10.86 26.86 -6.87
N LEU A 180 -11.61 26.66 -7.96
CA LEU A 180 -12.33 27.73 -8.64
C LEU A 180 -13.58 28.14 -7.86
N ALA A 181 -14.37 27.17 -7.40
CA ALA A 181 -15.53 27.42 -6.54
C ALA A 181 -15.11 28.04 -5.20
N ASN A 182 -13.97 27.61 -4.66
CA ASN A 182 -13.38 28.14 -3.42
C ASN A 182 -12.73 29.52 -3.60
N LYS A 183 -12.59 30.01 -4.84
CA LYS A 183 -11.90 31.27 -5.19
C LYS A 183 -10.44 31.30 -4.71
N ASP A 184 -9.79 30.14 -4.72
CA ASP A 184 -8.36 30.01 -4.39
C ASP A 184 -7.52 30.34 -5.63
N THR A 185 -7.24 31.64 -5.78
CA THR A 185 -6.49 32.17 -6.92
C THR A 185 -5.03 31.72 -6.95
N SER A 186 -4.43 31.43 -5.79
CA SER A 186 -3.07 30.88 -5.69
C SER A 186 -2.98 29.48 -6.29
N THR A 187 -3.88 28.60 -5.89
CA THR A 187 -3.95 27.23 -6.38
C THR A 187 -4.31 27.19 -7.86
N GLN A 188 -5.23 28.06 -8.30
CA GLN A 188 -5.55 28.23 -9.71
C GLN A 188 -4.32 28.66 -10.53
N ALA A 189 -3.58 29.69 -10.09
CA ALA A 189 -2.41 30.17 -10.80
C ALA A 189 -1.31 29.09 -10.90
N LEU A 190 -1.17 28.26 -9.87
CA LEU A 190 -0.24 27.13 -9.88
C LEU A 190 -0.69 26.02 -10.84
N ALA A 191 -1.97 25.66 -10.85
CA ALA A 191 -2.53 24.70 -11.79
C ALA A 191 -2.29 25.15 -13.25
N GLN A 192 -2.52 26.43 -13.54
CA GLN A 192 -2.24 27.02 -14.83
C GLN A 192 -0.75 26.97 -15.19
N ALA A 193 0.13 27.29 -14.24
CA ALA A 193 1.57 27.23 -14.43
C ALA A 193 2.07 25.80 -14.71
N VAL A 194 1.46 24.78 -14.11
CA VAL A 194 1.75 23.37 -14.41
C VAL A 194 1.43 23.06 -15.87
N VAL A 195 0.23 23.42 -16.34
CA VAL A 195 -0.20 23.20 -17.73
C VAL A 195 0.69 23.95 -18.72
N ASP A 196 0.97 25.23 -18.46
CA ASP A 196 1.82 26.05 -19.32
C ASP A 196 3.25 25.47 -19.40
N LYS A 197 3.77 24.95 -18.27
CA LYS A 197 5.08 24.30 -18.23
C LYS A 197 5.11 22.99 -19.00
N LEU A 198 4.05 22.17 -18.94
CA LEU A 198 3.94 20.95 -19.74
C LEU A 198 4.04 21.25 -21.25
N GLY A 199 3.44 22.35 -21.70
CA GLY A 199 3.49 22.79 -23.10
C GLY A 199 4.92 23.01 -23.63
N ILE A 200 5.89 23.33 -22.77
CA ILE A 200 7.30 23.49 -23.17
C ILE A 200 7.93 22.15 -23.59
N PHE A 201 7.44 21.04 -23.06
CA PHE A 201 7.94 19.69 -23.38
C PHE A 201 7.14 19.01 -24.50
N ALA A 202 6.18 19.72 -25.10
CA ALA A 202 5.39 19.17 -26.19
C ALA A 202 6.24 18.90 -27.44
N THR A 203 5.98 17.77 -28.09
CA THR A 203 6.56 17.42 -29.39
C THR A 203 5.42 17.28 -30.39
N ASN A 204 5.53 17.92 -31.56
CA ASN A 204 4.49 17.92 -32.60
C ASN A 204 3.10 18.33 -32.08
N GLY A 205 3.04 19.31 -31.17
CA GLY A 205 1.78 19.81 -30.61
C GLY A 205 1.09 18.84 -29.65
N THR A 206 1.81 17.85 -29.10
CA THR A 206 1.27 16.90 -28.11
C THR A 206 2.27 16.70 -26.96
N VAL A 207 1.78 16.59 -25.74
CA VAL A 207 2.52 16.06 -24.59
C VAL A 207 2.04 14.63 -24.39
N ASP A 208 2.85 13.65 -24.76
CA ASP A 208 2.51 12.24 -24.56
C ASP A 208 2.47 11.87 -23.07
N SER A 209 1.84 10.74 -22.74
CA SER A 209 1.62 10.32 -21.35
C SER A 209 2.92 10.09 -20.56
N ALA A 210 3.99 9.65 -21.22
CA ALA A 210 5.28 9.44 -20.57
C ALA A 210 5.96 10.79 -20.27
N THR A 211 6.00 11.69 -21.24
CA THR A 211 6.54 13.05 -21.08
C THR A 211 5.77 13.82 -20.00
N LEU A 212 4.44 13.75 -20.01
CA LEU A 212 3.59 14.37 -19.01
C LEU A 212 3.92 13.84 -17.60
N ARG A 213 3.86 12.52 -17.40
CA ARG A 213 4.17 11.88 -16.11
C ARG A 213 5.56 12.28 -15.61
N ASN A 214 6.57 12.21 -16.48
CA ASN A 214 7.96 12.48 -16.12
C ASN A 214 8.17 13.97 -15.77
N ALA A 215 7.52 14.89 -16.48
CA ALA A 215 7.56 16.31 -16.15
C ALA A 215 6.86 16.62 -14.82
N LEU A 216 5.68 16.05 -14.57
CA LEU A 216 4.98 16.21 -13.30
C LEU A 216 5.80 15.67 -12.12
N ASN A 217 6.39 14.48 -12.27
CA ASN A 217 7.26 13.90 -11.25
C ASN A 217 8.54 14.73 -11.02
N ALA A 218 9.07 15.38 -12.06
CA ALA A 218 10.18 16.30 -11.94
C ALA A 218 9.80 17.57 -11.17
N MET A 219 8.57 18.10 -11.35
CA MET A 219 8.08 19.26 -10.59
C MET A 219 8.01 18.96 -9.09
N VAL A 220 7.45 17.80 -8.71
CA VAL A 220 7.36 17.40 -7.30
C VAL A 220 8.74 17.11 -6.72
N ALA A 221 9.58 16.35 -7.42
CA ALA A 221 10.93 16.03 -6.95
C ALA A 221 11.80 17.29 -6.75
N LYS A 222 11.59 18.33 -7.55
CA LYS A 222 12.32 19.61 -7.47
C LYS A 222 11.66 20.62 -6.52
N GLY A 223 10.42 20.37 -6.07
CA GLY A 223 9.63 21.33 -5.31
C GLY A 223 9.33 22.62 -6.07
N SER A 224 9.32 22.58 -7.40
CA SER A 224 9.20 23.78 -8.24
C SER A 224 8.72 23.44 -9.65
N VAL A 225 7.71 24.18 -10.13
CA VAL A 225 7.21 24.05 -11.51
C VAL A 225 8.11 24.78 -12.50
N SER A 226 8.49 26.02 -12.19
CA SER A 226 9.19 26.91 -13.12
C SER A 226 10.61 26.43 -13.43
N SER A 227 11.31 25.83 -12.47
CA SER A 227 12.71 25.44 -12.61
C SER A 227 12.95 24.09 -13.29
N VAL A 228 11.89 23.32 -13.61
CA VAL A 228 12.04 22.01 -14.28
C VAL A 228 12.65 22.17 -15.67
N THR A 229 13.61 21.31 -15.99
CA THR A 229 14.34 21.25 -17.26
C THR A 229 14.15 19.90 -17.96
N SER A 230 14.53 19.80 -19.24
CA SER A 230 14.48 18.52 -19.97
C SER A 230 15.39 17.44 -19.37
N GLN A 231 16.46 17.84 -18.67
CA GLN A 231 17.31 16.89 -17.94
C GLN A 231 16.59 16.30 -16.73
N ASP A 232 15.83 17.13 -16.00
CA ASP A 232 15.01 16.64 -14.87
C ASP A 232 13.94 15.65 -15.38
N VAL A 233 13.30 15.96 -16.52
CA VAL A 233 12.33 15.06 -17.18
C VAL A 233 13.00 13.74 -17.58
N ALA A 234 14.18 13.80 -18.21
CA ALA A 234 14.93 12.61 -18.62
C ALA A 234 15.38 11.77 -17.41
N ALA A 235 15.72 12.40 -16.27
CA ALA A 235 16.06 11.70 -15.04
C ALA A 235 14.86 10.96 -14.41
N GLN A 236 13.63 11.44 -14.61
CA GLN A 236 12.44 10.68 -14.20
C GLN A 236 12.14 9.53 -15.16
N ALA A 237 12.47 9.68 -16.45
CA ALA A 237 12.25 8.66 -17.47
C ALA A 237 13.05 7.35 -17.24
N THR A 238 14.12 7.40 -16.43
CA THR A 238 14.93 6.22 -16.08
C THR A 238 14.37 5.43 -14.90
N LYS A 239 13.41 5.98 -14.16
CA LYS A 239 12.81 5.34 -12.99
C LYS A 239 11.72 4.34 -13.40
N PRO A 240 11.49 3.29 -12.59
CA PRO A 240 10.38 2.37 -12.83
C PRO A 240 9.05 3.13 -12.78
N VAL A 241 8.12 2.71 -13.63
CA VAL A 241 6.76 3.27 -13.71
C VAL A 241 5.77 2.20 -13.27
N TYR A 242 5.06 2.48 -12.19
CA TYR A 242 4.07 1.58 -11.61
C TYR A 242 2.69 1.91 -12.16
N GLN A 243 2.21 1.11 -13.10
CA GLN A 243 0.92 1.30 -13.75
C GLN A 243 -0.21 0.67 -12.92
N PHE A 244 -1.37 1.32 -12.89
CA PHE A 244 -2.55 0.76 -12.24
C PHE A 244 -2.91 -0.60 -12.85
N ALA A 245 -3.41 -1.50 -12.02
CA ALA A 245 -3.80 -2.83 -12.46
C ALA A 245 -4.96 -3.35 -11.60
N ASP A 246 -5.64 -4.38 -12.10
CA ASP A 246 -6.69 -5.04 -11.34
C ASP A 246 -6.07 -6.00 -10.31
N ALA A 247 -6.11 -5.62 -9.03
CA ALA A 247 -5.53 -6.42 -7.95
C ALA A 247 -6.21 -7.80 -7.83
N SER A 248 -7.51 -7.91 -8.12
CA SER A 248 -8.23 -9.19 -8.09
C SER A 248 -7.77 -10.12 -9.19
N GLN A 249 -7.51 -9.58 -10.38
CA GLN A 249 -6.97 -10.39 -11.49
C GLN A 249 -5.55 -10.85 -11.21
N ILE A 250 -4.69 -9.98 -10.67
CA ILE A 250 -3.30 -10.33 -10.33
C ILE A 250 -3.25 -11.42 -9.26
N LEU A 251 -4.02 -11.25 -8.19
CA LEU A 251 -4.02 -12.15 -7.03
C LEU A 251 -4.98 -13.33 -7.16
N ALA A 252 -5.61 -13.51 -8.32
CA ALA A 252 -6.31 -14.76 -8.67
C ALA A 252 -5.33 -15.95 -8.77
N GLN A 253 -4.03 -15.66 -8.89
CA GLN A 253 -2.92 -16.60 -8.79
C GLN A 253 -1.92 -16.11 -7.74
N PRO A 254 -1.11 -17.01 -7.16
CA PRO A 254 -0.11 -16.63 -6.18
C PRO A 254 0.96 -15.71 -6.78
N THR A 255 1.28 -14.66 -6.02
CA THR A 255 2.43 -13.79 -6.26
C THR A 255 3.49 -13.99 -5.18
N TYR A 256 4.75 -13.72 -5.52
CA TYR A 256 5.91 -14.04 -4.69
C TYR A 256 6.77 -12.80 -4.47
N SER A 257 6.98 -12.38 -3.22
CA SER A 257 7.90 -11.29 -2.87
C SER A 257 8.99 -11.76 -1.92
N PHE A 258 10.22 -11.30 -2.15
CA PHE A 258 11.29 -11.50 -1.18
C PHE A 258 10.95 -10.70 0.09
N VAL A 259 11.15 -11.33 1.26
CA VAL A 259 10.89 -10.72 2.56
C VAL A 259 12.21 -10.40 3.22
N ASP A 260 12.99 -11.43 3.56
CA ASP A 260 14.26 -11.26 4.26
C ASP A 260 15.07 -12.56 4.28
N TYR A 261 16.16 -12.55 5.05
CA TYR A 261 16.97 -13.70 5.40
C TYR A 261 16.77 -14.11 6.86
N LEU A 262 16.39 -15.36 7.03
CA LEU A 262 16.13 -15.98 8.32
C LEU A 262 17.40 -16.66 8.88
N ILE A 263 17.63 -16.46 10.17
CA ILE A 263 18.59 -17.22 10.98
C ILE A 263 17.85 -17.77 12.21
N SER A 264 17.81 -19.10 12.38
CA SER A 264 17.28 -19.67 13.61
C SER A 264 18.22 -19.41 14.79
N PHE A 265 17.78 -18.58 15.74
CA PHE A 265 18.50 -18.32 17.00
C PHE A 265 18.41 -19.50 17.98
N PHE A 266 17.29 -20.22 17.99
CA PHE A 266 16.99 -21.28 18.97
C PHE A 266 17.34 -22.70 18.49
N GLY A 267 17.64 -22.89 17.20
CA GLY A 267 18.22 -24.14 16.65
C GLY A 267 19.75 -24.25 16.81
N GLY A 268 20.34 -23.38 17.63
CA GLY A 268 21.77 -23.10 17.67
C GLY A 268 22.15 -22.09 16.58
N PHE A 269 22.61 -20.91 16.99
CA PHE A 269 23.24 -19.95 16.09
C PHE A 269 24.48 -20.61 15.46
N ASN A 270 24.35 -21.05 14.22
CA ASN A 270 25.48 -21.47 13.40
C ASN A 270 25.64 -20.46 12.26
N PRO A 271 26.62 -19.54 12.33
CA PRO A 271 26.84 -18.52 11.30
C PRO A 271 27.47 -19.09 10.02
N THR A 272 27.78 -20.40 9.98
CA THR A 272 28.39 -21.02 8.80
C THR A 272 27.41 -21.03 7.62
N PRO A 273 27.79 -20.49 6.44
CA PRO A 273 27.00 -20.61 5.23
C PRO A 273 26.64 -22.07 4.92
N GLY A 274 25.37 -22.36 4.60
CA GLY A 274 24.90 -23.73 4.34
C GLY A 274 24.32 -24.46 5.55
N SER A 275 24.14 -23.78 6.68
CA SER A 275 23.46 -24.33 7.86
C SER A 275 22.02 -24.73 7.54
N THR A 276 21.54 -25.83 8.15
CA THR A 276 20.15 -26.31 8.05
C THR A 276 19.11 -25.38 8.66
N ASN A 277 19.54 -24.25 9.21
CA ASN A 277 18.75 -23.35 10.03
C ASN A 277 18.69 -21.93 9.43
N GLN A 278 19.19 -21.75 8.21
CA GLN A 278 19.29 -20.48 7.50
C GLN A 278 18.56 -20.54 6.16
N ALA A 279 17.70 -19.57 5.86
CA ALA A 279 16.96 -19.53 4.60
C ALA A 279 16.67 -18.10 4.14
N LEU A 280 16.51 -17.93 2.83
CA LEU A 280 15.77 -16.80 2.29
C LEU A 280 14.28 -17.04 2.55
N VAL A 281 13.57 -15.96 2.82
CA VAL A 281 12.14 -15.95 3.10
C VAL A 281 11.42 -15.19 2.01
N ARG A 282 10.26 -15.70 1.62
CA ARG A 282 9.35 -15.03 0.69
C ARG A 282 7.93 -15.08 1.20
N ASN A 283 7.16 -14.06 0.84
CA ASN A 283 5.71 -14.09 0.96
C ASN A 283 5.10 -14.62 -0.32
N VAL A 284 4.13 -15.52 -0.17
CA VAL A 284 3.19 -15.92 -1.21
C VAL A 284 1.86 -15.26 -0.91
N ARG A 285 1.35 -14.44 -1.82
CA ARG A 285 0.09 -13.71 -1.64
C ARG A 285 -0.92 -14.10 -2.72
N GLN A 286 -2.16 -14.36 -2.32
CA GLN A 286 -3.25 -14.70 -3.23
C GLN A 286 -4.61 -14.41 -2.60
N ILE A 287 -5.65 -14.29 -3.43
CA ILE A 287 -7.04 -14.30 -2.97
C ILE A 287 -7.50 -15.76 -2.91
N THR A 288 -7.97 -16.19 -1.75
CA THR A 288 -8.51 -17.54 -1.54
C THR A 288 -9.70 -17.46 -0.60
N GLY A 289 -10.82 -18.10 -0.98
CA GLY A 289 -12.03 -18.12 -0.14
C GLY A 289 -12.62 -16.74 0.15
N GLY A 290 -12.41 -15.75 -0.72
CA GLY A 290 -12.86 -14.37 -0.50
C GLY A 290 -12.02 -13.58 0.51
N ALA A 291 -10.82 -14.06 0.85
CA ALA A 291 -9.86 -13.36 1.70
C ALA A 291 -8.52 -13.18 0.99
N LEU A 292 -7.83 -12.08 1.28
CA LEU A 292 -6.44 -11.89 0.92
C LEU A 292 -5.57 -12.69 1.90
N GLN A 293 -4.95 -13.75 1.41
CA GLN A 293 -4.09 -14.64 2.18
C GLN A 293 -2.63 -14.33 1.91
N THR A 294 -1.81 -14.32 2.96
CA THR A 294 -0.35 -14.32 2.86
C THR A 294 0.19 -15.58 3.56
N THR A 295 1.06 -16.31 2.87
CA THR A 295 1.77 -17.47 3.40
C THR A 295 3.27 -17.20 3.29
N GLU A 296 3.99 -17.37 4.39
CA GLU A 296 5.45 -17.29 4.39
C GLU A 296 6.06 -18.63 3.96
N GLN A 297 7.04 -18.56 3.07
CA GLN A 297 7.81 -19.70 2.60
C GLN A 297 9.29 -19.45 2.77
N GLU A 298 10.02 -20.54 3.00
CA GLU A 298 11.47 -20.52 3.14
C GLU A 298 12.13 -21.60 2.28
N ASN A 299 13.40 -21.40 1.93
CA ASN A 299 14.18 -22.37 1.18
C ASN A 299 15.27 -23.04 2.02
N LEU A 300 14.89 -23.86 3.01
CA LEU A 300 15.84 -24.57 3.86
C LEU A 300 16.41 -25.86 3.22
N PRO A 301 17.72 -26.16 3.41
CA PRO A 301 18.78 -25.24 3.84
C PRO A 301 19.05 -24.20 2.76
N VAL A 302 19.68 -23.07 3.12
CA VAL A 302 20.08 -22.01 2.18
C VAL A 302 20.68 -22.57 0.88
N GLY A 303 20.24 -22.03 -0.26
CA GLY A 303 20.60 -22.53 -1.59
C GLY A 303 19.73 -23.68 -2.11
N SER A 304 18.79 -24.18 -1.30
CA SER A 304 17.77 -25.12 -1.76
C SER A 304 16.90 -24.51 -2.86
N ALA A 305 16.60 -25.31 -3.88
CA ALA A 305 15.63 -24.97 -4.93
C ALA A 305 14.18 -25.17 -4.47
N THR A 306 13.97 -25.82 -3.32
CA THR A 306 12.64 -26.11 -2.79
C THR A 306 12.23 -25.03 -1.80
N TRP A 307 11.00 -24.54 -1.96
CA TRP A 307 10.37 -23.62 -1.03
C TRP A 307 9.27 -24.38 -0.28
N SER A 308 9.25 -24.27 1.04
CA SER A 308 8.25 -24.88 1.90
C SER A 308 7.50 -23.82 2.69
N ASP A 309 6.20 -24.00 2.83
CA ASP A 309 5.38 -23.22 3.76
C ASP A 309 5.95 -23.36 5.16
N VAL A 310 6.08 -22.23 5.86
CA VAL A 310 6.42 -22.25 7.27
C VAL A 310 5.13 -22.29 8.06
N PRO A 311 4.88 -23.39 8.79
CA PRO A 311 3.72 -23.46 9.65
C PRO A 311 3.78 -22.32 10.66
N LEU A 312 2.65 -21.66 10.84
CA LEU A 312 2.47 -20.67 11.89
C LEU A 312 2.82 -21.28 13.26
N GLY A 313 3.72 -20.65 14.01
CA GLY A 313 4.20 -21.17 15.30
C GLY A 313 5.23 -22.29 15.19
N ALA A 314 5.71 -22.62 13.99
CA ALA A 314 6.85 -23.50 13.83
C ALA A 314 8.03 -22.93 14.65
N TYR A 315 8.56 -23.76 15.56
CA TYR A 315 9.69 -23.47 16.46
C TYR A 315 9.39 -22.69 17.75
N ASN A 316 8.13 -22.61 18.20
CA ASN A 316 7.75 -22.08 19.52
C ASN A 316 8.33 -20.68 19.80
N GLY A 317 8.36 -19.81 18.79
CA GLY A 317 8.98 -18.51 18.98
C GLY A 317 9.35 -17.73 17.73
N GLY A 318 8.38 -17.33 16.93
CA GLY A 318 8.53 -16.21 16.00
C GLY A 318 9.75 -16.39 15.11
N LYS A 319 9.76 -17.45 14.29
CA LYS A 319 10.95 -17.84 13.54
C LYS A 319 11.62 -16.65 12.84
N TYR A 320 10.79 -15.79 12.25
CA TYR A 320 11.20 -14.69 11.38
C TYR A 320 11.53 -13.38 12.10
N ASP A 321 10.81 -13.04 13.15
CA ASP A 321 10.91 -11.73 13.80
C ASP A 321 11.20 -11.80 15.31
N GLY A 322 11.33 -13.01 15.86
CA GLY A 322 11.58 -13.26 17.28
C GLY A 322 10.41 -12.85 18.17
N LEU A 323 9.19 -12.82 17.63
CA LEU A 323 7.98 -12.46 18.38
C LEU A 323 7.15 -13.71 18.76
N SER A 324 6.78 -13.82 20.04
CA SER A 324 5.77 -14.78 20.48
C SER A 324 4.34 -14.31 20.15
N GLY A 325 4.17 -13.01 19.91
CA GLY A 325 2.90 -12.42 19.53
C GLY A 325 2.94 -10.90 19.55
N GLU A 326 1.75 -10.30 19.56
CA GLU A 326 1.57 -8.86 19.67
C GLU A 326 0.24 -8.51 20.34
N TYR A 327 0.15 -7.26 20.83
CA TYR A 327 -1.11 -6.62 21.12
C TYR A 327 -1.35 -5.52 20.11
N VAL A 328 -2.58 -5.41 19.61
CA VAL A 328 -2.97 -4.33 18.71
C VAL A 328 -4.00 -3.44 19.39
N LEU A 329 -3.87 -2.13 19.17
CA LEU A 329 -4.93 -1.20 19.51
C LEU A 329 -6.02 -1.32 18.45
N LYS A 330 -7.24 -1.59 18.90
CA LYS A 330 -8.39 -1.76 18.02
C LYS A 330 -8.99 -0.40 17.62
N ALA A 331 -9.79 -0.41 16.57
CA ALA A 331 -10.53 0.74 16.08
C ALA A 331 -11.46 1.37 17.15
N ASP A 332 -11.90 0.60 18.14
CA ASP A 332 -12.73 1.08 19.26
C ASP A 332 -11.91 1.70 20.42
N GLY A 333 -10.59 1.82 20.27
CA GLY A 333 -9.68 2.36 21.27
C GLY A 333 -9.26 1.36 22.35
N THR A 334 -9.72 0.11 22.31
CA THR A 334 -9.34 -0.93 23.28
C THR A 334 -8.17 -1.79 22.79
N TRP A 335 -7.43 -2.41 23.72
CA TRP A 335 -6.38 -3.36 23.38
C TRP A 335 -6.96 -4.74 23.06
N SER A 336 -6.34 -5.46 22.11
CA SER A 336 -6.60 -6.88 21.93
C SER A 336 -6.14 -7.73 23.14
N SER A 337 -6.69 -8.94 23.23
CA SER A 337 -5.98 -10.04 23.89
C SER A 337 -4.66 -10.32 23.17
N LEU A 338 -3.79 -11.14 23.75
CA LEU A 338 -2.56 -11.56 23.06
C LEU A 338 -2.93 -12.21 21.72
N ILE A 339 -2.42 -11.62 20.64
CA ILE A 339 -2.46 -12.20 19.30
C ILE A 339 -1.18 -13.01 19.19
N SER A 340 -1.31 -14.33 19.24
CA SER A 340 -0.17 -15.22 19.10
C SER A 340 0.48 -15.08 17.72
N GLU A 341 1.74 -15.50 17.59
CA GLU A 341 2.40 -15.68 16.29
C GLU A 341 1.48 -16.36 15.26
N THR A 342 0.74 -17.38 15.69
CA THR A 342 -0.12 -18.15 14.80
C THR A 342 -1.34 -17.42 14.26
N GLN A 343 -1.63 -16.25 14.81
CA GLN A 343 -2.80 -15.45 14.44
C GLN A 343 -2.43 -14.19 13.66
N ARG A 344 -1.15 -13.78 13.62
CA ARG A 344 -0.71 -12.51 13.03
C ARG A 344 -0.87 -12.45 11.51
N LEU A 345 -0.82 -13.60 10.83
CA LEU A 345 -1.05 -13.71 9.38
C LEU A 345 -2.43 -14.29 9.03
N VAL A 346 -3.43 -14.11 9.90
CA VAL A 346 -4.80 -14.51 9.59
C VAL A 346 -5.25 -13.85 8.27
N PRO A 347 -5.86 -14.61 7.34
CA PRO A 347 -6.33 -14.07 6.07
C PRO A 347 -7.26 -12.87 6.28
N LEU A 348 -7.10 -11.85 5.44
CA LEU A 348 -7.87 -10.61 5.52
C LEU A 348 -9.16 -10.73 4.68
N PRO A 349 -10.35 -10.82 5.28
CA PRO A 349 -11.60 -11.00 4.53
C PRO A 349 -11.89 -9.78 3.64
N LEU A 350 -12.28 -10.02 2.39
CA LEU A 350 -12.61 -8.98 1.43
C LEU A 350 -14.09 -8.62 1.49
N SER A 351 -14.39 -7.33 1.66
CA SER A 351 -15.72 -6.76 1.43
C SER A 351 -15.87 -6.17 0.04
N ASN A 352 -14.76 -5.78 -0.61
CA ASN A 352 -14.72 -5.37 -2.02
C ASN A 352 -13.55 -6.04 -2.76
N ALA A 353 -13.78 -6.35 -4.03
CA ALA A 353 -12.78 -6.88 -4.94
C ALA A 353 -12.87 -6.15 -6.30
N GLY A 354 -11.72 -5.75 -6.83
CA GLY A 354 -11.56 -5.12 -8.14
C GLY A 354 -10.14 -4.59 -8.29
N ALA A 355 -10.02 -3.37 -8.83
CA ALA A 355 -8.76 -2.62 -8.87
C ALA A 355 -8.15 -2.40 -7.48
N THR A 356 -9.01 -2.12 -6.51
CA THR A 356 -8.64 -2.01 -5.09
C THR A 356 -9.41 -3.07 -4.31
N LEU A 357 -8.67 -3.92 -3.58
CA LEU A 357 -9.28 -4.82 -2.59
C LEU A 357 -9.48 -4.04 -1.30
N SER A 358 -10.54 -4.32 -0.57
CA SER A 358 -10.72 -3.75 0.76
C SER A 358 -11.52 -4.67 1.67
N GLY A 359 -11.39 -4.43 2.97
CA GLY A 359 -12.03 -5.20 4.01
C GLY A 359 -11.76 -4.61 5.39
N THR A 360 -12.05 -5.39 6.43
CA THR A 360 -11.74 -5.05 7.81
C THR A 360 -10.76 -6.08 8.36
N ASP A 361 -9.65 -5.62 8.90
CA ASP A 361 -8.69 -6.50 9.57
C ASP A 361 -9.35 -7.10 10.81
N PRO A 362 -9.48 -8.44 10.91
CA PRO A 362 -10.19 -9.08 12.00
C PRO A 362 -9.50 -8.90 13.36
N LEU A 363 -8.20 -8.59 13.39
CA LEU A 363 -7.44 -8.44 14.63
C LEU A 363 -7.62 -7.05 15.25
N SER A 364 -7.60 -6.01 14.41
CA SER A 364 -7.69 -4.62 14.85
C SER A 364 -9.08 -3.99 14.67
N GLY A 365 -9.93 -4.55 13.80
CA GLY A 365 -11.19 -3.92 13.39
C GLY A 365 -11.00 -2.69 12.49
N ILE A 366 -9.77 -2.39 12.05
CA ILE A 366 -9.46 -1.25 11.18
C ILE A 366 -9.68 -1.66 9.73
N GLY A 367 -10.29 -0.78 8.92
CA GLY A 367 -10.42 -1.00 7.49
C GLY A 367 -9.06 -1.01 6.79
N PHE A 368 -8.82 -1.99 5.92
CA PHE A 368 -7.63 -2.04 5.07
C PHE A 368 -8.00 -1.87 3.60
N SER A 369 -7.02 -1.41 2.81
CA SER A 369 -7.08 -1.48 1.35
C SER A 369 -5.80 -2.08 0.79
N TYR A 370 -5.91 -2.72 -0.37
CA TYR A 370 -4.78 -3.31 -1.08
C TYR A 370 -4.89 -3.00 -2.57
N GLU A 371 -3.82 -2.44 -3.13
CA GLU A 371 -3.64 -2.17 -4.55
C GLU A 371 -2.47 -2.99 -5.10
N ALA A 372 -2.53 -3.33 -6.38
CA ALA A 372 -1.40 -3.88 -7.12
C ALA A 372 -1.14 -3.01 -8.35
N ARG A 373 0.14 -2.77 -8.65
CA ARG A 373 0.56 -1.99 -9.82
C ARG A 373 1.58 -2.75 -10.63
N SER A 374 1.33 -2.96 -11.92
CA SER A 374 2.30 -3.61 -12.80
C SER A 374 3.49 -2.71 -13.06
N VAL A 375 4.67 -3.31 -13.18
CA VAL A 375 5.92 -2.60 -13.47
C VAL A 375 6.81 -3.46 -14.37
N ASP A 376 7.44 -2.83 -15.35
CA ASP A 376 8.57 -3.40 -16.09
C ASP A 376 9.86 -3.02 -15.36
N LEU A 377 10.58 -4.03 -14.87
CA LEU A 377 11.85 -3.85 -14.16
C LEU A 377 13.06 -3.98 -15.09
N SER A 378 12.88 -4.10 -16.40
CA SER A 378 13.99 -4.23 -17.37
C SER A 378 15.08 -3.18 -17.13
N GLY A 379 16.32 -3.64 -16.90
CA GLY A 379 17.47 -2.77 -16.68
C GLY A 379 17.52 -2.10 -15.30
N GLN A 380 16.47 -2.22 -14.48
CA GLN A 380 16.44 -1.69 -13.12
C GLN A 380 17.31 -2.54 -12.18
N PRO A 381 17.95 -1.94 -11.15
CA PRO A 381 18.73 -2.69 -10.16
C PRO A 381 17.91 -3.77 -9.45
N LEU A 382 18.52 -4.92 -9.18
CA LEU A 382 17.86 -6.01 -8.44
C LEU A 382 17.45 -5.59 -7.02
N ALA A 383 18.17 -4.62 -6.44
CA ALA A 383 17.92 -4.06 -5.12
C ALA A 383 16.49 -3.48 -4.94
N ILE A 384 15.79 -3.13 -6.02
CA ILE A 384 14.39 -2.68 -5.95
C ILE A 384 13.46 -3.76 -5.38
N ALA A 385 13.80 -5.04 -5.50
CA ALA A 385 13.02 -6.13 -4.93
C ALA A 385 13.43 -6.49 -3.48
N ALA A 386 14.43 -5.82 -2.91
CA ALA A 386 14.81 -5.98 -1.51
C ALA A 386 13.87 -5.17 -0.60
N PRO A 387 13.61 -5.63 0.64
CA PRO A 387 12.95 -4.81 1.64
C PRO A 387 13.78 -3.53 1.89
N ALA A 388 13.10 -2.41 2.07
CA ALA A 388 13.75 -1.14 2.40
C ALA A 388 14.39 -1.13 3.80
N ALA A 389 13.86 -1.97 4.70
CA ALA A 389 14.37 -2.19 6.04
C ALA A 389 15.20 -3.46 6.08
N SER A 390 16.43 -3.38 6.60
CA SER A 390 17.30 -4.54 6.73
C SER A 390 17.24 -5.13 8.14
N SER A 391 17.11 -6.46 8.25
CA SER A 391 17.34 -7.13 9.52
C SER A 391 18.81 -7.46 9.70
N PHE A 392 19.26 -8.58 9.13
CA PHE A 392 20.60 -9.08 9.28
C PHE A 392 21.49 -8.68 8.10
N TYR A 393 20.98 -8.61 6.88
CA TYR A 393 21.73 -8.13 5.72
C TYR A 393 21.05 -6.92 5.10
N ASP A 394 21.84 -5.91 4.75
CA ASP A 394 21.36 -4.75 4.00
C ASP A 394 21.30 -5.07 2.51
N PHE A 395 20.28 -5.85 2.13
CA PHE A 395 20.05 -6.24 0.75
C PHE A 395 19.80 -5.04 -0.18
N ALA A 396 19.16 -3.98 0.33
CA ALA A 396 18.85 -2.79 -0.45
C ALA A 396 20.10 -2.05 -0.93
N HIS A 397 21.20 -2.10 -0.16
CA HIS A 397 22.46 -1.44 -0.51
C HIS A 397 23.59 -2.39 -0.91
N ALA A 398 23.39 -3.71 -0.83
CA ALA A 398 24.40 -4.70 -1.19
C ALA A 398 24.80 -4.59 -2.67
N SER A 399 26.12 -4.55 -2.94
CA SER A 399 26.69 -4.35 -4.28
C SER A 399 26.29 -5.43 -5.29
N GLN A 400 26.02 -6.63 -4.80
CA GLN A 400 25.52 -7.77 -5.60
C GLN A 400 24.15 -7.46 -6.22
N LEU A 401 23.31 -6.70 -5.52
CA LEU A 401 21.96 -6.30 -5.96
C LEU A 401 21.95 -4.92 -6.64
N THR A 402 22.77 -3.97 -6.18
CA THR A 402 22.83 -2.62 -6.78
C THR A 402 23.65 -2.58 -8.07
N GLY A 403 24.66 -3.46 -8.21
CA GLY A 403 25.50 -3.58 -9.40
C GLY A 403 24.96 -4.50 -10.49
N THR A 404 23.83 -5.17 -10.24
CA THR A 404 23.19 -6.08 -11.20
C THR A 404 21.79 -5.59 -11.51
N SER A 405 21.36 -5.74 -12.77
CA SER A 405 20.03 -5.34 -13.22
C SER A 405 19.14 -6.54 -13.56
N PHE A 406 17.82 -6.34 -13.50
CA PHE A 406 16.86 -7.29 -14.02
C PHE A 406 17.01 -7.45 -15.55
N PRO A 407 16.88 -8.69 -16.07
CA PRO A 407 16.84 -8.95 -17.51
C PRO A 407 15.69 -8.22 -18.21
N SER A 408 15.84 -8.00 -19.52
CA SER A 408 14.78 -7.45 -20.36
C SER A 408 13.52 -8.32 -20.33
N GLY A 409 12.35 -7.69 -20.23
CA GLY A 409 11.04 -8.34 -20.13
C GLY A 409 10.68 -8.81 -18.71
N THR A 410 11.41 -8.39 -17.67
CA THR A 410 11.06 -8.74 -16.29
C THR A 410 9.84 -7.94 -15.82
N VAL A 411 8.68 -8.57 -15.86
CA VAL A 411 7.43 -8.01 -15.32
C VAL A 411 7.29 -8.35 -13.84
N ALA A 412 6.91 -7.37 -13.03
CA ALA A 412 6.60 -7.52 -11.62
C ALA A 412 5.37 -6.68 -11.25
N TYR A 413 4.98 -6.78 -9.98
CA TYR A 413 3.89 -6.01 -9.41
C TYR A 413 4.34 -5.37 -8.10
N LEU A 414 4.03 -4.09 -7.90
CA LEU A 414 4.12 -3.45 -6.60
C LEU A 414 2.78 -3.63 -5.88
N GLY A 415 2.77 -4.43 -4.82
CA GLY A 415 1.65 -4.46 -3.87
C GLY A 415 1.77 -3.32 -2.88
N ILE A 416 0.63 -2.69 -2.57
CA ILE A 416 0.55 -1.58 -1.62
C ILE A 416 -0.62 -1.85 -0.68
N GLN A 417 -0.35 -2.02 0.61
CA GLN A 417 -1.36 -2.18 1.64
C GLN A 417 -1.40 -0.96 2.55
N THR A 418 -2.59 -0.43 2.80
CA THR A 418 -2.82 0.73 3.69
C THR A 418 -3.99 0.45 4.63
N TYR A 419 -4.12 1.28 5.66
CA TYR A 419 -5.19 1.20 6.64
C TYR A 419 -5.89 2.55 6.81
N ALA A 420 -7.19 2.50 7.10
CA ALA A 420 -8.05 3.67 7.22
C ALA A 420 -7.82 4.50 8.51
N ALA A 421 -7.05 3.95 9.46
CA ALA A 421 -6.68 4.59 10.71
C ALA A 421 -5.25 4.19 11.09
N ASP A 422 -4.65 4.90 12.05
CA ASP A 422 -3.33 4.51 12.55
C ASP A 422 -3.41 3.12 13.20
N ARG A 423 -2.37 2.32 13.01
CA ARG A 423 -2.22 1.03 13.68
C ARG A 423 -1.19 1.14 14.78
N ILE A 424 -1.57 0.78 16.00
CA ILE A 424 -0.62 0.68 17.10
C ILE A 424 -0.43 -0.78 17.48
N VAL A 425 0.82 -1.22 17.54
CA VAL A 425 1.21 -2.59 17.84
C VAL A 425 2.24 -2.61 18.96
N LEU A 426 2.00 -3.40 20.00
CA LEU A 426 2.96 -3.71 21.06
C LEU A 426 3.52 -5.12 20.82
N PRO A 427 4.74 -5.24 20.27
CA PRO A 427 5.34 -6.53 19.99
C PRO A 427 5.71 -7.25 21.30
N VAL A 428 5.44 -8.55 21.34
CA VAL A 428 5.85 -9.44 22.44
C VAL A 428 7.00 -10.31 21.93
N SER A 429 8.22 -9.94 22.29
CA SER A 429 9.43 -10.65 21.87
C SER A 429 9.71 -11.84 22.79
N ILE A 430 10.31 -12.88 22.24
CA ILE A 430 10.76 -14.02 23.05
C ILE A 430 11.99 -13.62 23.86
N PRO A 431 12.06 -13.98 25.15
CA PRO A 431 13.26 -13.76 25.94
C PRO A 431 14.46 -14.52 25.37
N MET A 432 15.59 -13.82 25.20
CA MET A 432 16.81 -14.39 24.62
C MET A 432 17.69 -15.08 25.69
N CYS A 433 17.12 -16.04 26.41
CA CYS A 433 17.86 -16.87 27.36
C CYS A 433 17.25 -18.28 27.47
N ASP A 434 18.07 -19.26 27.84
CA ASP A 434 17.63 -20.64 28.03
C ASP A 434 16.69 -20.75 29.22
N ASN A 435 15.61 -21.52 29.07
CA ASN A 435 14.61 -21.79 30.11
C ASN A 435 14.09 -20.52 30.79
N ALA A 436 13.75 -19.51 30.00
CA ALA A 436 13.30 -18.22 30.49
C ALA A 436 12.14 -18.36 31.50
N THR A 437 12.37 -17.87 32.71
CA THR A 437 11.39 -17.73 33.80
C THR A 437 11.41 -16.30 34.32
N ILE A 438 10.33 -15.90 34.98
CA ILE A 438 10.27 -14.61 35.67
C ILE A 438 10.68 -14.81 37.12
N GLU A 439 11.78 -14.18 37.52
CA GLU A 439 12.30 -14.19 38.88
C GLU A 439 12.38 -12.75 39.38
N SER A 440 11.73 -12.46 40.51
CA SER A 440 11.67 -11.10 41.08
C SER A 440 11.22 -10.02 40.09
N GLY A 441 10.31 -10.36 39.16
CA GLY A 441 9.77 -9.44 38.15
C GLY A 441 10.69 -9.20 36.96
N LEU A 442 11.75 -9.99 36.81
CA LEU A 442 12.72 -9.93 35.72
C LEU A 442 12.72 -11.26 34.94
N VAL A 443 12.84 -11.19 33.62
CA VAL A 443 13.20 -12.32 32.76
C VAL A 443 14.65 -12.19 32.31
N CYS A 444 15.33 -13.32 32.17
CA CYS A 444 16.76 -13.39 31.83
C CYS A 444 17.66 -12.55 32.77
N GLY A 445 17.21 -12.32 34.01
CA GLY A 445 17.92 -11.52 35.02
C GLY A 445 18.04 -10.02 34.73
N ALA A 446 17.44 -9.50 33.65
CA ALA A 446 17.68 -8.12 33.20
C ALA A 446 16.42 -7.37 32.78
N ALA A 447 15.50 -8.01 32.06
CA ALA A 447 14.35 -7.34 31.47
C ALA A 447 13.12 -7.44 32.39
N PRO A 448 12.49 -6.32 32.79
CA PRO A 448 11.23 -6.33 33.54
C PRO A 448 10.16 -7.09 32.76
N ALA A 449 9.45 -8.02 33.40
CA ALA A 449 8.46 -8.85 32.73
C ALA A 449 7.31 -9.29 33.64
N TYR A 450 6.19 -9.66 33.02
CA TYR A 450 5.04 -10.32 33.64
C TYR A 450 4.55 -11.48 32.77
N SER A 451 3.69 -12.33 33.33
CA SER A 451 3.03 -13.41 32.59
C SER A 451 1.64 -12.98 32.12
N ASP A 452 1.35 -13.09 30.82
CA ASP A 452 -0.01 -13.05 30.25
C ASP A 452 -0.34 -14.48 29.78
N GLY A 453 -1.10 -15.22 30.60
CA GLY A 453 -1.24 -16.67 30.45
C GLY A 453 0.10 -17.38 30.53
N ASP A 454 0.39 -18.21 29.54
CA ASP A 454 1.67 -18.96 29.43
C ASP A 454 2.79 -18.14 28.77
N THR A 455 2.51 -16.90 28.34
CA THR A 455 3.47 -16.06 27.62
C THR A 455 4.17 -15.09 28.57
N ILE A 456 5.51 -15.05 28.51
CA ILE A 456 6.31 -14.03 29.17
C ILE A 456 6.30 -12.76 28.33
N VAL A 457 5.86 -11.65 28.92
CA VAL A 457 5.77 -10.34 28.28
C VAL A 457 6.79 -9.40 28.92
N MET A 458 7.78 -8.98 28.16
CA MET A 458 8.72 -7.93 28.58
C MET A 458 8.02 -6.56 28.61
N THR A 459 8.40 -5.75 29.59
CA THR A 459 7.82 -4.44 29.90
C THR A 459 8.92 -3.40 30.04
N SER A 460 8.51 -2.13 30.02
CA SER A 460 9.39 -0.98 30.03
C SER A 460 9.57 -0.34 31.41
N GLY A 461 8.66 -0.63 32.34
CA GLY A 461 8.67 -0.07 33.70
C GLY A 461 9.65 -0.78 34.65
N ALA A 462 9.59 -0.45 35.93
CA ALA A 462 10.39 -1.13 36.95
C ALA A 462 9.89 -2.57 37.22
N PRO A 463 10.77 -3.50 37.63
CA PRO A 463 10.37 -4.88 37.97
C PRO A 463 9.30 -4.92 39.06
N ASN A 464 8.28 -5.75 38.89
CA ASN A 464 7.09 -5.85 39.77
C ASN A 464 6.28 -4.56 39.92
N ALA A 465 6.55 -3.51 39.14
CA ALA A 465 5.77 -2.29 39.19
C ALA A 465 4.49 -2.42 38.36
N THR A 466 3.42 -1.87 38.91
CA THR A 466 2.17 -1.62 38.19
C THR A 466 1.85 -0.14 38.23
N TYR A 467 1.32 0.37 37.13
CA TYR A 467 1.01 1.78 36.93
C TYR A 467 -0.49 1.96 36.74
N ALA A 468 -1.07 2.93 37.43
CA ALA A 468 -2.49 3.29 37.29
C ALA A 468 -2.71 4.33 36.18
N SER A 469 -1.66 5.02 35.75
CA SER A 469 -1.70 6.02 34.69
C SER A 469 -0.39 6.05 33.91
N ILE A 470 -0.50 6.24 32.59
CA ILE A 470 0.65 6.42 31.69
C ILE A 470 1.55 7.58 32.11
N GLN A 471 1.01 8.59 32.81
CA GLN A 471 1.76 9.76 33.28
C GLN A 471 2.84 9.39 34.31
N GLN A 472 2.71 8.24 34.97
CA GLN A 472 3.74 7.72 35.87
C GLN A 472 4.99 7.22 35.14
N ALA A 473 4.97 7.19 33.80
CA ALA A 473 6.15 6.99 32.97
C ALA A 473 7.09 8.22 32.92
N ILE A 474 6.61 9.39 33.35
CA ILE A 474 7.41 10.63 33.35
C ILE A 474 8.42 10.61 34.50
N GLY A 475 9.66 10.98 34.19
CA GLY A 475 10.75 11.03 35.17
C GLY A 475 11.31 9.67 35.60
N ILE A 476 10.87 8.57 34.97
CA ILE A 476 11.48 7.25 35.14
C ILE A 476 12.28 6.86 33.89
N ASN A 477 13.37 6.13 34.10
CA ASN A 477 14.16 5.56 33.01
C ASN A 477 13.53 4.24 32.55
N LEU A 478 12.85 4.27 31.42
CA LEU A 478 12.16 3.11 30.86
C LEU A 478 13.12 2.27 30.03
N GLN A 479 12.92 0.94 30.03
CA GLN A 479 13.62 0.03 29.13
C GLN A 479 12.77 -0.20 27.87
N GLY A 480 13.40 -0.39 26.71
CA GLY A 480 12.69 -0.78 25.48
C GLY A 480 13.26 -2.05 24.86
N SER A 481 13.66 -3.01 25.71
CA SER A 481 14.40 -4.20 25.30
C SER A 481 13.66 -5.07 24.27
N ASN A 482 12.32 -5.08 24.29
CA ASN A 482 11.51 -5.78 23.29
C ASN A 482 11.72 -5.23 21.87
N VAL A 483 11.93 -3.92 21.73
CA VAL A 483 12.25 -3.23 20.46
C VAL A 483 13.74 -2.89 20.31
N GLY A 484 14.60 -3.38 21.22
CA GLY A 484 16.04 -3.20 21.17
C GLY A 484 16.56 -1.82 21.61
N LEU A 485 15.78 -1.09 22.42
CA LEU A 485 16.21 0.18 23.03
C LEU A 485 16.71 -0.04 24.45
N ASN A 486 17.73 0.73 24.86
CA ASN A 486 18.32 0.64 26.20
C ASN A 486 17.59 1.55 27.20
N SER A 487 17.21 2.75 26.76
CA SER A 487 16.67 3.79 27.63
C SER A 487 15.64 4.65 26.89
N ILE A 488 14.52 4.95 27.54
CA ILE A 488 13.62 6.02 27.14
C ILE A 488 13.30 6.86 28.38
N GLN A 489 13.53 8.16 28.29
CA GLN A 489 13.28 9.11 29.37
C GLN A 489 12.29 10.16 28.89
N LEU A 490 11.23 10.36 29.67
CA LEU A 490 10.20 11.36 29.39
C LEU A 490 10.28 12.49 30.42
N SER A 491 10.23 13.72 29.94
CA SER A 491 10.21 14.93 30.76
C SER A 491 8.80 15.54 30.79
N ALA A 492 8.48 16.24 31.86
CA ALA A 492 7.17 16.89 32.04
C ALA A 492 6.89 18.04 31.05
N ASP A 493 7.92 18.55 30.36
CA ASP A 493 7.82 19.60 29.34
C ASP A 493 7.59 19.04 27.92
N HIS A 494 7.20 17.77 27.80
CA HIS A 494 7.02 17.04 26.54
C HIS A 494 8.31 16.75 25.75
N SER A 495 9.50 17.01 26.31
CA SER A 495 10.75 16.48 25.77
C SER A 495 10.96 15.01 26.17
N ALA A 496 11.69 14.27 25.33
CA ALA A 496 12.12 12.92 25.59
C ALA A 496 13.55 12.68 25.11
N THR A 497 14.18 11.65 25.66
CA THR A 497 15.44 11.11 25.15
C THR A 497 15.25 9.61 24.93
N ILE A 498 15.56 9.15 23.72
CA ILE A 498 15.56 7.72 23.34
C ILE A 498 17.02 7.33 23.13
N ASP A 499 17.55 6.49 24.01
CA ASP A 499 18.99 6.23 24.17
C ASP A 499 19.79 7.54 24.29
N THR A 500 20.35 8.04 23.18
CA THR A 500 21.08 9.31 23.11
C THR A 500 20.43 10.36 22.21
N VAL A 501 19.29 10.04 21.59
CA VAL A 501 18.61 10.86 20.60
C VAL A 501 17.48 11.66 21.25
N ALA A 502 17.45 12.96 20.94
CA ALA A 502 16.38 13.85 21.39
C ALA A 502 15.07 13.54 20.65
N ALA A 503 13.97 13.58 21.39
CA ALA A 503 12.63 13.36 20.89
C ALA A 503 11.64 14.29 21.62
N THR A 504 10.41 14.30 21.14
CA THR A 504 9.27 14.86 21.86
C THR A 504 8.22 13.77 22.07
N TRP A 505 7.29 13.99 22.99
CA TRP A 505 6.18 13.07 23.19
C TRP A 505 4.84 13.78 23.30
N THR A 506 3.79 13.12 22.80
CA THR A 506 2.41 13.60 22.89
C THR A 506 1.47 12.46 23.27
N VAL A 507 0.33 12.78 23.87
CA VAL A 507 -0.72 11.79 24.16
C VAL A 507 -1.46 11.46 22.86
N TYR A 508 -1.63 10.17 22.57
CA TYR A 508 -2.38 9.73 21.41
C TYR A 508 -3.86 10.07 21.54
N SER A 509 -4.44 10.69 20.51
CA SER A 509 -5.79 11.27 20.58
C SER A 509 -6.89 10.23 20.76
N ALA A 510 -6.73 9.03 20.21
CA ALA A 510 -7.73 7.96 20.29
C ALA A 510 -7.55 7.04 21.50
N ASN A 511 -6.42 7.13 22.22
CA ASN A 511 -6.23 6.39 23.47
C ASN A 511 -5.30 7.16 24.43
N PRO A 512 -5.80 7.66 25.58
CA PRO A 512 -5.03 8.47 26.51
C PRO A 512 -3.94 7.70 27.27
N ASP A 513 -3.94 6.37 27.21
CA ASP A 513 -2.93 5.48 27.79
C ASP A 513 -1.78 5.18 26.80
N VAL A 514 -1.73 5.90 25.67
CA VAL A 514 -0.64 5.80 24.69
C VAL A 514 0.04 7.14 24.54
N LEU A 515 1.37 7.15 24.64
CA LEU A 515 2.23 8.27 24.28
C LEU A 515 2.91 7.96 22.94
N VAL A 516 2.87 8.91 22.03
CA VAL A 516 3.58 8.86 20.75
C VAL A 516 4.86 9.65 20.87
N LEU A 517 5.98 9.05 20.50
CA LEU A 517 7.29 9.68 20.51
C LEU A 517 7.66 10.10 19.09
N ASP A 518 7.99 11.38 18.94
CA ASP A 518 8.36 12.01 17.69
C ASP A 518 9.85 12.32 17.69
N VAL A 519 10.59 11.65 16.80
CA VAL A 519 12.01 11.85 16.56
C VAL A 519 12.17 12.72 15.32
N ALA A 520 13.09 13.68 15.34
CA ALA A 520 13.36 14.50 14.16
C ALA A 520 13.87 13.61 13.00
N PRO A 521 13.42 13.82 11.75
CA PRO A 521 13.79 12.96 10.63
C PRO A 521 15.30 12.77 10.44
N GLY A 522 16.12 13.79 10.72
CA GLY A 522 17.58 13.72 10.62
C GLY A 522 18.25 12.85 11.67
N ASP A 523 17.55 12.51 12.76
CA ASP A 523 18.07 11.71 13.87
C ASP A 523 17.57 10.24 13.84
N ILE A 524 16.63 9.91 12.94
CA ILE A 524 16.09 8.54 12.81
C ILE A 524 17.19 7.56 12.40
N ASP A 525 18.09 7.96 11.49
CA ASP A 525 19.20 7.10 11.05
C ASP A 525 20.15 6.76 12.21
N ALA A 526 20.35 7.69 13.14
CA ALA A 526 21.19 7.45 14.32
C ALA A 526 20.60 6.35 15.23
N LEU A 527 19.28 6.27 15.33
CA LEU A 527 18.59 5.19 16.05
C LEU A 527 18.58 3.89 15.26
N ALA A 528 18.18 3.92 14.00
CA ALA A 528 17.81 2.72 13.25
C ALA A 528 18.96 2.06 12.48
N SER A 529 20.03 2.77 12.14
CA SER A 529 21.13 2.25 11.30
C SER A 529 21.83 0.99 11.86
N THR A 530 21.83 0.83 13.18
CA THR A 530 22.46 -0.33 13.84
C THR A 530 21.45 -1.27 14.49
N ASN A 531 20.16 -0.93 14.44
CA ASN A 531 19.10 -1.71 15.06
C ASN A 531 17.96 -1.97 14.07
N ALA A 532 17.98 -3.16 13.50
CA ALA A 532 16.94 -3.72 12.63
C ALA A 532 15.52 -3.56 13.16
N ARG A 533 15.33 -3.66 14.49
CA ARG A 533 14.00 -3.55 15.10
C ARG A 533 13.44 -2.14 15.00
N LEU A 534 14.28 -1.11 14.85
CA LEU A 534 13.86 0.29 14.73
C LEU A 534 13.68 0.75 13.28
N GLN A 535 13.92 -0.14 12.31
CA GLN A 535 13.74 0.17 10.89
C GLN A 535 12.33 0.64 10.50
N PRO A 536 11.22 0.26 11.19
CA PRO A 536 9.92 0.88 10.94
C PRO A 536 9.94 2.42 11.01
N LEU A 537 10.82 3.03 11.82
CA LEU A 537 10.97 4.49 11.91
C LEU A 537 11.43 5.10 10.58
N ILE A 538 12.36 4.45 9.88
CA ILE A 538 12.85 4.89 8.56
C ILE A 538 11.70 4.88 7.53
N LEU A 539 10.73 4.00 7.71
CA LEU A 539 9.55 3.88 6.85
C LEU A 539 8.40 4.80 7.27
N GLY A 540 8.60 5.65 8.29
CA GLY A 540 7.62 6.63 8.75
C GLY A 540 6.70 6.14 9.87
N ALA A 541 6.98 4.99 10.49
CA ALA A 541 6.35 4.63 11.75
C ALA A 541 6.90 5.53 12.88
N LYS A 542 6.21 5.53 14.02
CA LYS A 542 6.62 6.23 15.24
C LYS A 542 6.77 5.23 16.39
N LEU A 543 7.60 5.57 17.37
CA LEU A 543 7.69 4.79 18.60
C LEU A 543 6.54 5.20 19.53
N VAL A 544 6.00 4.23 20.28
CA VAL A 544 5.02 4.51 21.34
C VAL A 544 5.43 3.93 22.67
N ILE A 545 4.94 4.52 23.75
CA ILE A 545 4.84 3.90 25.07
C ILE A 545 3.35 3.78 25.40
N ALA A 546 2.91 2.58 25.75
CA ALA A 546 1.54 2.31 26.11
C ALA A 546 1.43 1.74 27.53
N LEU A 547 0.36 2.09 28.23
CA LEU A 547 -0.05 1.47 29.47
C LEU A 547 -1.13 0.44 29.15
N ARG A 548 -0.83 -0.84 29.36
CA ARG A 548 -1.78 -1.94 29.19
C ARG A 548 -1.81 -2.78 30.45
N GLN A 549 -2.99 -2.95 31.03
CA GLN A 549 -3.21 -3.78 32.23
C GLN A 549 -2.23 -3.48 33.38
N GLY A 550 -1.89 -2.20 33.57
CA GLY A 550 -0.95 -1.77 34.61
C GLY A 550 0.53 -1.86 34.23
N HIS A 551 0.87 -2.31 33.02
CA HIS A 551 2.25 -2.45 32.56
C HIS A 551 2.58 -1.49 31.43
N LEU A 552 3.74 -0.84 31.53
CA LEU A 552 4.27 0.02 30.46
C LEU A 552 4.97 -0.85 29.42
N GLN A 553 4.69 -0.62 28.15
CA GLN A 553 5.28 -1.36 27.03
C GLN A 553 5.59 -0.40 25.88
N THR A 554 6.67 -0.66 25.16
CA THR A 554 7.02 0.08 23.94
C THR A 554 6.58 -0.67 22.70
N GLY A 555 6.28 0.06 21.63
CA GLY A 555 5.88 -0.52 20.36
C GLY A 555 5.85 0.50 19.23
N TRP A 556 5.05 0.23 18.22
CA TRP A 556 5.00 0.98 16.97
C TRP A 556 3.63 1.60 16.75
N LEU A 557 3.63 2.85 16.27
CA LEU A 557 2.49 3.46 15.60
C LEU A 557 2.82 3.55 14.12
N TYR A 558 2.04 2.88 13.29
CA TYR A 558 2.03 3.04 11.85
C TYR A 558 0.89 4.01 11.50
N PRO A 559 1.21 5.24 11.04
CA PRO A 559 0.17 6.21 10.72
C PRO A 559 -0.77 5.67 9.64
N SER A 560 -1.99 6.20 9.55
CA SER A 560 -2.91 5.91 8.42
C SER A 560 -2.33 6.22 7.04
N THR A 561 -1.31 7.08 6.97
CA THR A 561 -0.55 7.38 5.74
C THR A 561 0.56 6.37 5.44
N PHE A 562 0.86 5.45 6.36
CA PHE A 562 1.82 4.37 6.19
C PHE A 562 1.32 3.41 5.11
N ALA A 563 2.24 2.96 4.27
CA ALA A 563 1.94 2.02 3.20
C ALA A 563 2.97 0.90 3.23
N ASP A 564 2.51 -0.32 3.49
CA ASP A 564 3.33 -1.52 3.38
C ASP A 564 3.43 -1.90 1.91
N LYS A 565 4.65 -2.11 1.43
CA LYS A 565 4.96 -2.23 0.00
C LYS A 565 5.88 -3.42 -0.25
N SER A 566 5.58 -4.14 -1.33
CA SER A 566 6.41 -5.26 -1.76
C SER A 566 6.41 -5.40 -3.28
N ILE A 567 7.59 -5.64 -3.85
CA ILE A 567 7.74 -6.08 -5.24
C ILE A 567 7.48 -7.59 -5.30
N GLN A 568 6.57 -7.96 -6.19
CA GLN A 568 6.01 -9.30 -6.31
C GLN A 568 6.12 -9.80 -7.75
N PHE A 569 6.30 -11.11 -7.90
CA PHE A 569 6.40 -11.79 -9.19
C PHE A 569 5.31 -12.86 -9.31
N SER A 570 4.82 -13.15 -10.52
CA SER A 570 3.67 -14.05 -10.73
C SER A 570 3.99 -15.55 -10.73
N THR A 571 5.27 -15.94 -10.76
CA THR A 571 5.67 -17.36 -10.88
C THR A 571 6.59 -17.79 -9.74
N ALA A 572 7.69 -17.07 -9.55
CA ALA A 572 8.67 -17.23 -8.48
C ALA A 572 9.57 -15.99 -8.46
N LEU A 573 10.46 -15.91 -7.47
CA LEU A 573 11.55 -14.93 -7.51
C LEU A 573 12.44 -15.19 -8.74
N PRO A 574 12.80 -14.16 -9.54
CA PRO A 574 13.67 -14.32 -10.70
C PRO A 574 15.00 -14.99 -10.36
N ALA A 575 15.52 -15.83 -11.25
CA ALA A 575 16.78 -16.53 -11.02
C ALA A 575 17.97 -15.58 -10.79
N SER A 576 18.00 -14.43 -11.48
CA SER A 576 19.00 -13.39 -11.27
C SER A 576 18.92 -12.79 -9.87
N LEU A 577 17.70 -12.49 -9.40
CA LEU A 577 17.45 -12.01 -8.04
C LEU A 577 17.89 -13.05 -7.01
N LEU A 578 17.44 -14.30 -7.15
CA LEU A 578 17.80 -15.38 -6.23
C LEU A 578 19.32 -15.60 -6.16
N SER A 579 20.01 -15.54 -7.30
CA SER A 579 21.47 -15.68 -7.36
C SER A 579 22.17 -14.54 -6.62
N ALA A 580 21.72 -13.30 -6.80
CA ALA A 580 22.28 -12.14 -6.11
C ALA A 580 22.02 -12.18 -4.60
N LEU A 581 20.80 -12.54 -4.18
CA LEU A 581 20.45 -12.72 -2.76
C LEU A 581 21.35 -13.78 -2.09
N ASN A 582 21.54 -14.94 -2.75
CA ASN A 582 22.47 -15.96 -2.24
C ASN A 582 23.93 -15.50 -2.21
N ALA A 583 24.34 -14.62 -3.12
CA ALA A 583 25.69 -14.05 -3.10
C ALA A 583 25.91 -13.06 -1.94
N VAL A 584 24.88 -12.30 -1.55
CA VAL A 584 24.94 -11.41 -0.38
C VAL A 584 25.20 -12.22 0.88
N ILE A 585 24.38 -13.25 1.13
CA ILE A 585 24.47 -14.06 2.35
C ILE A 585 25.71 -14.95 2.41
N ALA A 586 26.30 -15.31 1.26
CA ALA A 586 27.56 -16.05 1.20
C ALA A 586 28.80 -15.19 1.54
N THR A 587 28.66 -13.87 1.57
CA THR A 587 29.76 -12.97 1.91
C THR A 587 29.97 -12.96 3.44
N PRO A 588 31.16 -13.29 3.96
CA PRO A 588 31.44 -13.22 5.39
C PRO A 588 31.23 -11.79 5.91
N ARG A 589 30.58 -11.66 7.07
CA ARG A 589 30.48 -10.39 7.81
C ARG A 589 31.67 -10.18 8.71
#